data_AF-A0A927TWV0-F1
#
_entry.id   AF-A0A927TWV0-F1
#
_cell.length_a   1.000
_cell.length_b   1.000
_cell.length_c   1.000
_cell.angle_alpha   90.00
_cell.angle_beta   90.00
_cell.angle_gamma   90.00
#
_symmetry.space_group_name_H-M   'P 1'
#
loop_
_entity.id
_entity.type
_entity.pdbx_description
1 polymer ?
#
loop_
_entity_poly.entity_id
_entity_poly.type
_entity_poly.pdbx_seq_one_letter_code
_entity_poly.pdbx_strand_id
1 'polypeptide(L)'
;MGKDPAKRRGALVIFAVMLALGLVYVLMGKKEPTKLPLPKKTDAVVAFKAGHEENLTKEQGEKVIALLKAATIESSATRDEIEETEYPESYQIMLNWKEQAAEIFYILPDETVYDPSEQRVYTLKEPIREELKKILNF
;
A
#
# COMPACT_ATOMS: atom_id res chain seq x y z
N MET A 1 53.23 -26.06 -2.00
CA MET A 1 52.02 -26.27 -1.16
C MET A 1 52.09 -25.33 0.03
N GLY A 2 51.42 -24.17 -0.04
CA GLY A 2 51.31 -23.24 1.09
C GLY A 2 49.90 -22.69 1.13
N LYS A 3 49.02 -23.27 1.96
CA LYS A 3 47.66 -22.77 2.15
C LYS A 3 47.74 -21.67 3.21
N ASP A 4 47.81 -20.43 2.71
CA ASP A 4 47.96 -19.21 3.48
C ASP A 4 46.77 -19.03 4.46
N PRO A 5 46.98 -19.08 5.79
CA PRO A 5 45.92 -19.00 6.79
C PRO A 5 45.23 -17.63 6.82
N ALA A 6 45.87 -16.58 6.29
CA ALA A 6 45.29 -15.24 6.19
C ALA A 6 44.11 -15.18 5.21
N LYS A 7 44.17 -15.91 4.08
CA LYS A 7 43.07 -15.97 3.10
C LYS A 7 41.84 -16.70 3.65
N ARG A 8 42.03 -17.67 4.54
CA ARG A 8 40.92 -18.39 5.20
C ARG A 8 40.17 -17.50 6.20
N ARG A 9 40.88 -16.64 6.93
CA ARG A 9 40.26 -15.68 7.86
C ARG A 9 39.49 -14.60 7.10
N GLY A 10 40.03 -14.07 6.01
CA GLY A 10 39.32 -13.09 5.16
C GLY A 10 38.04 -13.66 4.55
N ALA A 11 38.08 -14.88 4.03
CA ALA A 11 36.90 -15.55 3.47
C ALA A 11 35.84 -15.85 4.55
N LEU A 12 36.24 -16.21 5.77
CA LEU A 12 35.31 -16.46 6.88
C LEU A 12 34.58 -15.19 7.32
N VAL A 13 35.29 -14.05 7.35
CA VAL A 13 34.72 -12.75 7.71
C VAL A 13 33.74 -12.27 6.65
N ILE A 14 34.08 -12.40 5.36
CA ILE A 14 33.17 -12.02 4.25
C ILE A 14 31.92 -12.90 4.28
N PHE A 15 32.07 -14.21 4.52
CA PHE A 15 30.93 -15.12 4.62
C PHE A 15 30.04 -14.81 5.83
N ALA A 16 30.62 -14.46 6.98
CA ALA A 16 29.87 -14.06 8.17
C ALA A 16 29.12 -12.74 7.96
N VAL A 17 29.72 -11.77 7.25
CA VAL A 17 29.07 -10.49 6.91
C VAL A 17 27.93 -10.71 5.91
N MET A 18 28.12 -11.55 4.90
CA MET A 18 27.06 -11.92 3.95
C MET A 18 25.91 -12.67 4.63
N LEU A 19 26.21 -13.58 5.56
CA LEU A 19 25.20 -14.27 6.37
C LEU A 19 24.45 -13.32 7.29
N ALA A 20 25.15 -12.37 7.91
CA ALA A 20 24.52 -11.36 8.76
C ALA A 20 23.63 -10.43 7.93
N LEU A 21 24.07 -9.96 6.75
CA LEU A 21 23.26 -9.15 5.85
C LEU A 21 22.06 -9.93 5.30
N GLY A 22 22.23 -11.20 4.94
CA GLY A 22 21.15 -12.09 4.53
C GLY A 22 20.14 -12.35 5.65
N LEU A 23 20.60 -12.52 6.89
CA LEU A 23 19.73 -12.66 8.07
C LEU A 23 19.00 -11.35 8.40
N VAL A 24 19.62 -10.18 8.21
CA VAL A 24 18.94 -8.88 8.36
C VAL A 24 17.83 -8.73 7.31
N TYR A 25 18.08 -9.17 6.06
CA TYR A 25 17.07 -9.16 4.99
C TYR A 25 15.90 -10.12 5.27
N VAL A 26 16.18 -11.31 5.83
CA VAL A 26 15.18 -12.33 6.18
C VAL A 26 14.43 -11.98 7.48
N LEU A 27 15.08 -11.34 8.45
CA LEU A 27 14.45 -10.86 9.70
C LEU A 27 13.69 -9.54 9.53
N MET A 28 14.01 -8.75 8.49
CA MET A 28 13.09 -7.76 7.91
C MET A 28 11.96 -8.40 7.09
N GLY A 29 11.69 -9.69 7.29
CA GLY A 29 10.40 -10.32 7.03
C GLY A 29 9.31 -9.66 7.87
N LYS A 30 9.00 -8.39 7.53
CA LYS A 30 7.70 -7.79 7.79
C LYS A 30 6.70 -8.82 7.29
N LYS A 31 5.97 -9.44 8.22
CA LYS A 31 4.75 -10.15 7.85
C LYS A 31 3.98 -9.21 6.93
N GLU A 32 3.64 -9.67 5.73
CA GLU A 32 2.89 -8.85 4.81
C GLU A 32 1.63 -8.34 5.52
N PRO A 33 1.31 -7.04 5.37
CA PRO A 33 0.15 -6.48 6.03
C PRO A 33 -1.09 -7.24 5.57
N THR A 34 -1.91 -7.69 6.52
CA THR A 34 -3.18 -8.38 6.21
C THR A 34 -4.33 -7.39 5.99
N LYS A 35 -4.11 -6.10 6.28
CA LYS A 35 -5.09 -5.00 6.22
C LYS A 35 -4.42 -3.76 5.64
N LEU A 36 -5.21 -2.92 4.96
CA LEU A 36 -4.73 -1.64 4.43
C LEU A 36 -4.21 -0.74 5.57
N PRO A 37 -3.11 0.01 5.35
CA PRO A 37 -2.46 0.83 6.38
C PRO A 37 -3.21 2.15 6.67
N LEU A 38 -4.50 2.08 6.99
CA LEU A 38 -5.35 3.25 7.12
C LEU A 38 -5.01 4.13 8.34
N PRO A 39 -5.26 5.45 8.25
CA PRO A 39 -5.03 6.36 9.35
C PRO A 39 -5.98 6.06 10.52
N LYS A 40 -5.51 6.29 11.75
CA LYS A 40 -6.30 6.03 12.98
C LYS A 40 -7.55 6.92 13.08
N LYS A 41 -7.50 8.10 12.48
CA LYS A 41 -8.59 9.08 12.45
C LYS A 41 -8.71 9.64 11.03
N THR A 42 -9.94 9.91 10.63
CA THR A 42 -10.30 10.53 9.36
C THR A 42 -11.47 11.46 9.66
N ASP A 43 -11.33 12.72 9.30
CA ASP A 43 -12.31 13.78 9.55
C ASP A 43 -13.21 13.99 8.32
N ALA A 44 -12.64 13.85 7.12
CA ALA A 44 -13.36 13.95 5.85
C ALA A 44 -12.82 12.95 4.82
N VAL A 45 -13.69 12.58 3.88
CA VAL A 45 -13.33 11.73 2.74
C VAL A 45 -13.73 12.45 1.47
N VAL A 46 -12.79 12.57 0.54
CA VAL A 46 -13.02 13.10 -0.79
C VAL A 46 -12.72 12.00 -1.79
N ALA A 47 -13.61 11.82 -2.75
CA ALA A 47 -13.40 10.87 -3.83
C ALA A 47 -13.17 11.61 -5.14
N PHE A 48 -12.27 11.08 -5.98
CA PHE A 48 -12.04 11.58 -7.33
C PHE A 48 -12.19 10.45 -8.34
N LYS A 49 -12.78 10.77 -9.49
CA LYS A 49 -12.81 9.87 -10.65
C LYS A 49 -12.81 10.69 -11.94
N ALA A 50 -11.91 10.41 -12.87
CA ALA A 50 -11.86 11.06 -14.19
C ALA A 50 -11.98 12.60 -14.11
N GLY A 51 -11.23 13.22 -13.19
CA GLY A 51 -11.24 14.67 -12.98
C GLY A 51 -12.47 15.25 -12.27
N HIS A 52 -13.43 14.43 -11.84
CA HIS A 52 -14.55 14.86 -11.00
C HIS A 52 -14.24 14.63 -9.53
N GLU A 53 -14.38 15.68 -8.73
CA GLU A 53 -14.27 15.64 -7.27
C GLU A 53 -15.66 15.52 -6.64
N GLU A 54 -15.83 14.55 -5.74
CA GLU A 54 -17.01 14.40 -4.89
C GLU A 54 -16.60 14.50 -3.42
N ASN A 55 -17.05 15.58 -2.76
CA ASN A 55 -16.95 15.71 -1.31
C ASN A 55 -18.05 14.88 -0.67
N LEU A 56 -17.67 13.77 -0.01
CA LEU A 56 -18.64 12.84 0.53
C LEU A 56 -19.33 13.41 1.77
N THR A 57 -20.63 13.13 1.89
CA THR A 57 -21.33 13.35 3.15
C THR A 57 -20.68 12.52 4.26
N LYS A 58 -20.86 12.92 5.52
CA LYS A 58 -20.32 12.19 6.66
C LYS A 58 -20.69 10.69 6.63
N GLU A 59 -21.94 10.37 6.29
CA GLU A 59 -22.41 8.98 6.21
C GLU A 59 -21.74 8.20 5.07
N GLN A 60 -21.59 8.80 3.89
CA GLN A 60 -20.86 8.18 2.78
C GLN A 60 -19.38 7.97 3.14
N GLY A 61 -18.73 8.97 3.73
CA GLY A 61 -17.34 8.87 4.17
C GLY A 61 -17.13 7.76 5.20
N GLU A 62 -18.03 7.63 6.18
CA GLU A 62 -18.02 6.53 7.15
C GLU A 62 -18.16 5.14 6.48
N LYS A 63 -19.01 5.01 5.47
CA LYS A 63 -19.17 3.77 4.68
C LYS A 63 -17.91 3.44 3.89
N VAL A 64 -17.27 4.42 3.24
CA VAL A 64 -16.01 4.21 2.51
C VAL A 64 -14.90 3.77 3.47
N ILE A 65 -14.75 4.42 4.61
CA ILE A 65 -13.74 4.05 5.62
C ILE A 65 -14.01 2.64 6.15
N ALA A 66 -15.28 2.29 6.41
CA ALA A 66 -15.65 0.96 6.87
C ALA A 66 -15.29 -0.12 5.84
N LEU A 67 -15.55 0.14 4.56
CA LEU A 67 -15.20 -0.74 3.45
C LEU A 67 -13.68 -0.96 3.38
N LEU A 68 -12.88 0.12 3.42
CA LEU A 68 -11.43 0.04 3.42
C LEU A 68 -10.87 -0.70 4.65
N LYS A 69 -11.46 -0.50 5.84
CA LYS A 69 -11.05 -1.22 7.07
C LYS A 69 -11.39 -2.71 7.01
N ALA A 70 -12.53 -3.04 6.38
CA ALA A 70 -12.96 -4.42 6.20
C ALA A 70 -12.09 -5.15 5.16
N ALA A 71 -11.57 -4.44 4.15
CA ALA A 71 -10.72 -5.00 3.11
C ALA A 71 -9.55 -5.81 3.71
N THR A 72 -9.35 -6.99 3.16
CA THR A 72 -8.29 -7.91 3.60
C THR A 72 -7.32 -8.10 2.46
N ILE A 73 -6.04 -7.88 2.73
CA ILE A 73 -4.99 -8.04 1.74
C ILE A 73 -4.71 -9.54 1.57
N GLU A 74 -4.71 -9.99 0.32
CA GLU A 74 -4.25 -11.31 -0.09
C GLU A 74 -2.74 -11.32 -0.30
N SER A 75 -2.24 -10.34 -1.04
CA SER A 75 -0.82 -10.15 -1.34
C SER A 75 -0.49 -8.68 -1.52
N SER A 76 0.79 -8.34 -1.40
CA SER A 76 1.28 -6.99 -1.66
C SER A 76 2.55 -7.02 -2.51
N ALA A 77 2.69 -6.04 -3.39
CA ALA A 77 3.89 -5.85 -4.21
C ALA A 77 4.32 -4.39 -4.18
N THR A 78 5.64 -4.14 -4.12
CA THR A 78 6.18 -2.81 -4.37
C THR A 78 5.95 -2.47 -5.84
N ARG A 79 5.50 -1.26 -6.11
CA ARG A 79 5.32 -0.76 -7.47
C ARG A 79 5.86 0.66 -7.53
N ASP A 80 6.63 0.94 -8.58
CA ASP A 80 7.03 2.30 -8.91
C ASP A 80 5.78 3.16 -9.16
N GLU A 81 5.93 4.47 -9.00
CA GLU A 81 4.84 5.44 -9.05
C GLU A 81 3.86 5.17 -10.19
N ILE A 82 2.57 5.05 -9.85
CA ILE A 82 1.53 4.91 -10.86
C ILE A 82 1.25 6.29 -11.45
N GLU A 83 1.49 6.46 -12.74
CA GLU A 83 1.06 7.66 -13.43
C GLU A 83 -0.47 7.66 -13.54
N GLU A 84 -1.11 8.76 -13.13
CA GLU A 84 -2.58 8.91 -13.14
C GLU A 84 -3.20 8.70 -14.54
N THR A 85 -2.42 8.97 -15.58
CA THR A 85 -2.74 8.75 -17.00
C THR A 85 -2.88 7.27 -17.36
N GLU A 86 -2.23 6.35 -16.65
CA GLU A 86 -2.31 4.91 -16.90
C GLU A 86 -3.64 4.31 -16.47
N TYR A 87 -4.31 4.95 -15.50
CA TYR A 87 -5.53 4.42 -14.86
C TYR A 87 -6.65 5.47 -14.77
N PRO A 88 -7.19 5.93 -15.91
CA PRO A 88 -8.23 6.96 -15.94
C PRO A 88 -9.55 6.54 -15.25
N GLU A 89 -9.77 5.23 -15.15
CA GLU A 89 -10.95 4.62 -14.53
C GLU A 89 -10.75 4.28 -13.04
N SER A 90 -9.63 4.72 -12.44
CA SER A 90 -9.37 4.54 -11.02
C SER A 90 -10.23 5.48 -10.17
N TYR A 91 -10.59 5.01 -8.98
CA TYR A 91 -11.14 5.87 -7.94
C TYR A 91 -9.99 6.31 -7.04
N GLN A 92 -9.85 7.61 -6.82
CA GLN A 92 -8.91 8.13 -5.83
C GLN A 92 -9.69 8.47 -4.58
N ILE A 93 -9.30 7.89 -3.45
CA ILE A 93 -9.93 8.12 -2.16
C ILE A 93 -8.94 8.84 -1.28
N MET A 94 -9.22 10.11 -1.04
CA MET A 94 -8.44 10.98 -0.16
C MET A 94 -9.07 10.98 1.23
N LEU A 95 -8.35 10.42 2.20
CA LEU A 95 -8.70 10.42 3.61
C LEU A 95 -8.01 11.61 4.28
N ASN A 96 -8.78 12.62 4.69
CA ASN A 96 -8.25 13.81 5.34
C ASN A 96 -8.32 13.68 6.87
N TRP A 97 -7.26 14.08 7.57
CA TRP A 97 -7.29 14.25 9.02
C TRP A 97 -6.47 15.47 9.45
N LYS A 98 -6.99 16.20 10.46
CA LYS A 98 -6.49 17.53 10.84
C LYS A 98 -6.52 18.49 9.63
N GLU A 99 -5.84 19.63 9.73
CA GLU A 99 -5.97 20.67 8.70
C GLU A 99 -5.34 20.33 7.35
N GLN A 100 -4.41 19.36 7.24
CA GLN A 100 -3.61 19.18 6.01
C GLN A 100 -3.04 17.78 5.73
N ALA A 101 -3.25 16.77 6.57
CA ALA A 101 -2.67 15.45 6.33
C ALA A 101 -3.68 14.57 5.58
N ALA A 102 -3.34 14.18 4.36
CA ALA A 102 -4.17 13.38 3.48
C ALA A 102 -3.43 12.09 3.10
N GLU A 103 -4.17 10.98 3.10
CA GLU A 103 -3.71 9.70 2.54
C GLU A 103 -4.58 9.39 1.33
N ILE A 104 -3.93 9.04 0.23
CA ILE A 104 -4.61 8.82 -1.04
C ILE A 104 -4.50 7.35 -1.36
N PHE A 105 -5.63 6.68 -1.59
CA PHE A 105 -5.66 5.33 -2.13
C PHE A 105 -6.23 5.35 -3.54
N TYR A 106 -5.57 4.67 -4.46
CA TYR A 106 -6.07 4.48 -5.82
C TYR A 106 -6.67 3.08 -5.94
N ILE A 107 -7.98 3.00 -6.13
CA ILE A 107 -8.66 1.74 -6.44
C ILE A 107 -8.63 1.60 -7.95
N LEU A 108 -7.76 0.70 -8.43
CA LEU A 108 -7.46 0.51 -9.84
C LEU A 108 -8.56 -0.33 -10.53
N PRO A 109 -8.62 -0.29 -11.87
CA PRO A 109 -9.61 -1.05 -12.65
C PRO A 109 -9.48 -2.57 -12.54
N ASP A 110 -8.31 -3.07 -12.15
CA ASP A 110 -8.02 -4.48 -11.90
C ASP A 110 -8.33 -4.92 -10.46
N GLU A 111 -9.08 -4.10 -9.72
CA GLU A 111 -9.52 -4.33 -8.33
C GLU A 111 -8.40 -4.29 -7.28
N THR A 112 -7.18 -3.91 -7.68
CA THR A 112 -6.10 -3.68 -6.74
C THR A 112 -6.16 -2.28 -6.14
N VAL A 113 -5.55 -2.11 -4.97
CA VAL A 113 -5.44 -0.82 -4.29
C VAL A 113 -3.99 -0.38 -4.27
N TYR A 114 -3.69 0.74 -4.90
CA TYR A 114 -2.38 1.37 -4.82
C TYR A 114 -2.34 2.43 -3.73
N ASP A 115 -1.30 2.35 -2.91
CA ASP A 115 -0.94 3.29 -1.87
C ASP A 115 0.39 3.97 -2.26
N PRO A 116 0.35 5.25 -2.66
CA PRO A 116 1.52 6.02 -3.06
C PRO A 116 2.44 6.34 -1.88
N SER A 117 1.93 6.34 -0.65
CA SER A 117 2.72 6.65 0.55
C SER A 117 3.69 5.52 0.88
N GLU A 118 3.28 4.28 0.61
CA GLU A 118 4.11 3.09 0.76
C GLU A 118 4.71 2.56 -0.55
N GLN A 119 4.34 3.14 -1.70
CA GLN A 119 4.69 2.67 -3.05
C GLN A 119 4.33 1.19 -3.22
N ARG A 120 3.11 0.83 -2.83
CA ARG A 120 2.62 -0.55 -2.78
C ARG A 120 1.29 -0.72 -3.47
N VAL A 121 1.16 -1.81 -4.20
CA VAL A 121 -0.12 -2.33 -4.69
C VAL A 121 -0.54 -3.50 -3.81
N TYR A 122 -1.79 -3.46 -3.38
CA TYR A 122 -2.44 -4.48 -2.58
C TYR A 122 -3.48 -5.20 -3.42
N THR A 123 -3.33 -6.52 -3.56
CA THR A 123 -4.39 -7.39 -4.05
C THR A 123 -5.28 -7.73 -2.86
N LEU A 124 -6.58 -7.47 -2.98
CA LEU A 124 -7.55 -7.74 -1.94
C LEU A 124 -8.16 -9.13 -2.13
N LYS A 125 -8.46 -9.82 -1.03
CA LYS A 125 -9.20 -11.11 -1.06
C LYS A 125 -10.60 -10.96 -1.64
N GLU A 126 -11.21 -9.83 -1.37
CA GLU A 126 -12.54 -9.45 -1.87
C GLU A 126 -12.40 -8.09 -2.55
N PRO A 127 -12.72 -7.98 -3.84
CA PRO A 127 -12.73 -6.71 -4.54
C PRO A 127 -13.76 -5.77 -3.91
N ILE A 128 -13.45 -4.47 -3.85
CA ILE A 128 -14.28 -3.46 -3.16
C ILE A 128 -14.85 -2.40 -4.10
N ARG A 129 -14.50 -2.42 -5.39
CA ARG A 129 -14.86 -1.34 -6.33
C ARG A 129 -16.36 -1.26 -6.60
N GLU A 130 -17.07 -2.39 -6.62
CA GLU A 130 -18.53 -2.40 -6.80
C GLU A 130 -19.29 -1.88 -5.58
N GLU A 131 -18.80 -2.18 -4.38
CA GLU A 131 -19.30 -1.63 -3.12
C GLU A 131 -19.04 -0.13 -3.07
N LEU A 132 -17.85 0.30 -3.49
CA LEU A 132 -17.49 1.70 -3.57
C LEU A 132 -18.41 2.46 -4.54
N LYS A 133 -18.69 1.90 -5.72
CA LYS A 133 -19.66 2.46 -6.69
C LYS A 133 -21.06 2.67 -6.13
N LYS A 134 -21.51 1.84 -5.18
CA LYS A 134 -22.82 2.00 -4.54
C LYS A 134 -22.85 3.16 -3.53
N ILE A 135 -21.68 3.59 -3.05
CA ILE A 135 -21.54 4.67 -2.07
C ILE A 135 -21.32 6.02 -2.77
N LEU A 136 -20.54 6.02 -3.85
CA LEU A 136 -20.18 7.20 -4.65
C LEU A 136 -21.26 7.49 -5.71
N ASN A 137 -21.41 8.75 -6.12
CA ASN A 137 -22.44 9.19 -7.07
C ASN A 137 -21.88 9.54 -8.46
N PHE A 138 -20.77 8.92 -8.87
CA PHE A 138 -20.15 9.12 -10.19
C PHE A 138 -20.86 8.39 -11.34
#